data_AF-A0A1H3NHY6-F1
#
_entry.id   AF-A0A1H3NHY6-F1
#
_cell.length_a   1.000
_cell.length_b   1.000
_cell.length_c   1.000
_cell.angle_alpha   90.00
_cell.angle_beta   90.00
_cell.angle_gamma   90.00
#
_symmetry.space_group_name_H-M   'P 1'
#
loop_
_entity.id
_entity.type
_entity.pdbx_description
1 polymer ?
#
loop_
_entity_poly.entity_id
_entity_poly.type
_entity_poly.pdbx_seq_one_letter_code
_entity_poly.pdbx_strand_id
1 'polypeptide(L)'
;MEVKDFKKNEYSQGFTLLEVIIVVGLMLVVITASYNLLFHGIFATQSIQEQALLSMEVQPFYYQLEKEIKQARKSEENQPVVRGESPEGVGYATLIFYSDITGDGKPENIKYALENNNLVKSYRVRNSKGTEFDEYPYEYSGNYGNERTVLRNITNGSIFRNIERVNQDPNNDTDHRKSFEVHIEIEGVQDKSQKMYFEGYLMTRSRVEAD
;
A
#
# COMPACT_ATOMS: atom_id res chain seq x y z
N MET A 1 52.09 60.01 52.81
CA MET A 1 51.82 58.97 51.80
C MET A 1 50.37 58.58 52.01
N GLU A 2 49.48 59.21 51.27
CA GLU A 2 48.03 59.18 51.52
C GLU A 2 47.42 58.09 50.64
N VAL A 3 46.91 57.02 51.27
CA VAL A 3 46.24 55.93 50.56
C VAL A 3 44.84 56.41 50.22
N LYS A 4 44.59 56.75 48.96
CA LYS A 4 43.25 57.04 48.47
C LYS A 4 42.48 55.73 48.34
N ASP A 5 41.65 55.45 49.33
CA ASP A 5 40.63 54.42 49.24
C ASP A 5 39.62 54.78 48.14
N PHE A 6 39.70 54.05 47.03
CA PHE A 6 38.66 54.09 45.99
C PHE A 6 37.41 53.42 46.55
N LYS A 7 36.51 54.24 47.11
CA LYS A 7 35.12 53.84 47.38
C LYS A 7 34.48 53.39 46.06
N LYS A 8 34.43 52.08 45.85
CA LYS A 8 33.68 51.43 44.79
C LYS A 8 32.19 51.63 45.08
N ASN A 9 31.58 52.63 44.44
CA ASN A 9 30.13 52.81 44.45
C ASN A 9 29.50 51.67 43.67
N GLU A 10 29.11 50.60 44.36
CA GLU A 10 28.22 49.59 43.82
C GLU A 10 26.81 50.19 43.76
N TYR A 11 26.54 50.95 42.70
CA TYR A 11 25.18 51.32 42.34
C TYR A 11 24.45 50.04 41.93
N SER A 12 23.72 49.43 42.88
CA SER A 12 22.74 48.40 42.58
C SER A 12 21.59 49.04 41.82
N GLN A 13 21.71 49.17 40.51
CA GLN A 13 20.62 49.60 39.65
C GLN A 13 19.55 48.50 39.67
N GLY A 14 18.47 48.75 40.40
CA GLY A 14 17.28 47.89 40.39
C GLY A 14 16.57 47.99 39.05
N PHE A 15 15.95 46.90 38.61
CA PHE A 15 15.12 46.87 37.42
C PHE A 15 13.94 47.83 37.55
N THR A 16 13.64 48.56 36.47
CA THR A 16 12.42 49.37 36.41
C THR A 16 11.20 48.47 36.21
N LEU A 17 10.05 48.83 36.78
CA LEU A 17 8.80 48.07 36.62
C LEU A 17 8.45 47.86 35.13
N LEU A 18 8.73 48.86 34.29
CA LEU A 18 8.48 48.82 32.85
C LEU A 18 9.32 47.73 32.16
N GLU A 19 10.60 47.62 32.52
CA GLU A 19 11.50 46.61 31.97
C GLU A 19 11.02 45.19 32.31
N VAL A 20 10.55 44.98 33.54
CA VAL A 20 9.97 43.68 33.95
C VAL A 20 8.74 43.34 33.12
N ILE A 21 7.85 44.31 32.86
CA ILE A 21 6.65 44.08 32.03
C ILE A 21 7.04 43.71 30.59
N ILE A 22 8.02 44.40 30.01
CA ILE A 22 8.50 44.12 28.65
C ILE A 22 9.12 42.72 28.59
N VAL A 23 9.95 42.35 29.56
CA VAL A 23 10.58 41.03 29.62
C VAL A 23 9.54 39.92 29.77
N VAL A 24 8.53 40.10 30.62
CA VAL A 24 7.44 39.13 30.79
C VAL A 24 6.63 39.00 29.50
N GLY A 25 6.30 40.11 28.84
CA GLY A 25 5.59 40.10 27.56
C GLY A 25 6.36 39.33 26.48
N LEU A 26 7.67 39.59 26.35
CA LEU A 26 8.54 38.86 25.43
C LEU A 26 8.66 37.38 25.79
N MET A 27 8.76 37.06 27.08
CA MET A 27 8.83 35.68 27.56
C MET A 27 7.56 34.89 27.18
N LEU A 28 6.38 35.50 27.32
CA LEU A 28 5.12 34.86 26.91
C LEU A 28 5.07 34.58 25.40
N VAL A 29 5.57 35.49 24.59
CA VAL A 29 5.65 35.29 23.12
C VAL A 29 6.57 34.11 22.81
N VAL A 30 7.74 34.05 23.42
CA VAL A 30 8.70 32.94 23.23
C VAL A 30 8.09 31.61 23.68
N ILE A 31 7.50 31.55 24.87
CA ILE A 31 6.87 30.33 25.39
C ILE A 31 5.75 29.86 24.45
N THR A 32 4.91 30.78 23.97
CA THR A 32 3.80 30.45 23.06
C THR A 32 4.33 29.92 21.72
N ALA A 33 5.37 30.55 21.17
CA ALA A 33 6.02 30.09 19.94
C ALA A 33 6.64 28.70 20.11
N SER A 34 7.36 28.47 21.21
CA SER A 34 7.94 27.16 21.55
C SER A 34 6.87 26.08 21.74
N TYR A 35 5.77 26.41 22.43
CA TYR A 35 4.66 25.49 22.62
C TYR A 35 4.03 25.09 21.29
N ASN A 36 3.75 26.06 20.42
CA ASN A 36 3.17 25.78 19.10
C ASN A 36 4.11 24.90 18.26
N LEU A 37 5.41 25.17 18.26
CA LEU A 37 6.39 24.35 17.53
C LEU A 37 6.41 22.91 18.04
N LEU A 38 6.47 22.73 19.37
CA LEU A 38 6.46 21.40 19.99
C LEU A 38 5.17 20.64 19.68
N PHE A 39 4.01 21.31 19.79
CA PHE A 39 2.72 20.72 19.48
C PHE A 39 2.69 20.22 18.03
N HIS A 40 2.99 21.08 17.06
CA HIS A 40 3.02 20.70 15.63
C HIS A 40 4.03 19.58 15.36
N GLY A 41 5.20 19.60 16.01
CA GLY A 41 6.22 18.56 15.87
C GLY A 41 5.72 17.18 16.31
N ILE A 42 4.97 17.11 17.41
CA ILE A 42 4.40 15.85 17.91
C ILE A 42 3.35 15.30 16.93
N PHE A 43 2.40 16.11 16.48
CA PHE A 43 1.37 15.67 15.52
C PHE A 43 1.96 15.27 14.17
N ALA A 44 2.92 16.05 13.67
CA ALA A 44 3.61 15.72 12.41
C ALA A 44 4.34 14.38 12.52
N THR A 45 5.03 14.12 13.63
CA THR A 45 5.77 12.86 13.84
C THR A 45 4.82 11.66 13.87
N GLN A 46 3.67 11.78 14.54
CA GLN A 46 2.66 10.71 14.58
C GLN A 46 2.09 10.40 13.19
N SER A 47 1.68 11.43 12.43
CA SER A 47 1.18 11.24 11.06
C SER A 47 2.23 10.61 10.13
N ILE A 48 3.50 11.04 10.22
CA ILE A 48 4.60 10.44 9.45
C ILE A 48 4.83 8.98 9.84
N GLN A 49 4.78 8.64 11.13
CA GLN A 49 4.94 7.27 11.60
C GLN A 49 3.81 6.37 11.08
N GLU A 50 2.57 6.83 11.10
CA GLU A 50 1.44 6.08 10.56
C GLU A 50 1.56 5.85 9.05
N GLN A 51 1.90 6.89 8.27
CA GLN A 51 2.13 6.76 6.84
C GLN A 51 3.29 5.80 6.53
N ALA A 52 4.35 5.84 7.33
CA ALA A 52 5.48 4.92 7.17
C ALA A 52 5.04 3.46 7.42
N LEU A 53 4.25 3.20 8.47
CA LEU A 53 3.72 1.86 8.76
C LEU A 53 2.83 1.35 7.63
N LEU A 54 1.91 2.17 7.12
CA LEU A 54 1.05 1.80 5.99
C LEU A 54 1.87 1.52 4.73
N SER A 55 2.88 2.36 4.43
CA SER A 55 3.79 2.14 3.31
C SER A 55 4.58 0.83 3.44
N MET A 56 5.01 0.47 4.65
CA MET A 56 5.68 -0.80 4.93
C MET A 56 4.78 -2.03 4.70
N GLU A 57 3.46 -1.88 4.73
CA GLU A 57 2.50 -2.95 4.44
C GLU A 57 2.18 -3.02 2.94
N VAL A 58 1.92 -1.87 2.31
CA VAL A 58 1.49 -1.78 0.91
C VAL A 58 2.60 -2.11 -0.08
N GLN A 59 3.83 -1.63 0.15
CA GLN A 59 4.93 -1.81 -0.80
C GLN A 59 5.31 -3.30 -1.00
N PRO A 60 5.50 -4.12 0.05
CA PRO A 60 5.78 -5.55 -0.13
C PRO A 60 4.63 -6.29 -0.81
N PHE A 61 3.38 -5.94 -0.47
CA PHE A 61 2.21 -6.49 -1.14
C PHE A 61 2.24 -6.17 -2.64
N TYR A 62 2.45 -4.91 -3.01
CA TYR A 62 2.44 -4.48 -4.40
C TYR A 62 3.56 -5.17 -5.20
N TYR A 63 4.77 -5.23 -4.63
CA TYR A 63 5.89 -5.94 -5.25
C TYR A 63 5.61 -7.44 -5.43
N GLN A 64 5.00 -8.08 -4.43
CA GLN A 64 4.60 -9.48 -4.52
C GLN A 64 3.56 -9.69 -5.62
N LEU A 65 2.51 -8.87 -5.64
CA LEU A 65 1.48 -8.92 -6.67
C LEU A 65 2.09 -8.70 -8.06
N GLU A 66 2.96 -7.71 -8.21
CA GLU A 66 3.67 -7.45 -9.46
C GLU A 66 4.46 -8.67 -9.94
N LYS A 67 5.21 -9.32 -9.03
CA LYS A 67 5.98 -10.53 -9.36
C LYS A 67 5.08 -11.66 -9.85
N GLU A 68 3.98 -11.91 -9.15
CA GLU A 68 3.01 -12.97 -9.48
C GLU A 68 2.30 -12.67 -10.82
N ILE A 69 1.93 -11.42 -11.06
CA ILE A 69 1.29 -10.98 -12.31
C ILE A 69 2.26 -11.06 -13.49
N LYS A 70 3.54 -10.74 -13.27
CA LYS A 70 4.58 -10.93 -14.30
C LYS A 70 4.78 -12.40 -14.67
N GLN A 71 4.52 -13.32 -13.76
CA GLN A 71 4.57 -14.78 -13.98
C GLN A 71 3.25 -15.36 -14.47
N ALA A 72 2.20 -14.53 -14.60
CA ALA A 72 0.90 -15.02 -15.00
C ALA A 72 0.90 -15.53 -16.45
N ARG A 73 0.29 -16.69 -16.66
CA ARG A 73 0.22 -17.41 -17.95
C ARG A 73 -1.16 -17.96 -18.23
N LYS A 74 -1.45 -18.27 -19.50
CA LYS A 74 -2.76 -18.85 -19.88
C LYS A 74 -2.79 -20.30 -19.43
N SER A 75 -3.81 -20.69 -18.67
CA SER A 75 -3.90 -22.01 -18.05
C SER A 75 -5.17 -22.78 -18.46
N GLU A 76 -6.27 -22.06 -18.66
CA GLU A 76 -7.53 -22.60 -19.15
C GLU A 76 -7.81 -22.04 -20.55
N GLU A 77 -8.31 -22.87 -21.47
CA GLU A 77 -8.55 -22.47 -22.87
C GLU A 77 -9.57 -21.32 -22.99
N ASN A 78 -10.64 -21.39 -22.21
CA ASN A 78 -11.77 -20.46 -22.29
C ASN A 78 -11.67 -19.29 -21.30
N GLN A 79 -10.54 -19.12 -20.61
CA GLN A 79 -10.37 -18.04 -19.63
C GLN A 79 -9.17 -17.16 -19.98
N PRO A 80 -9.27 -15.84 -19.74
CA PRO A 80 -8.11 -14.97 -19.90
C PRO A 80 -7.07 -15.24 -18.81
N VAL A 81 -5.83 -14.84 -19.07
CA VAL A 81 -4.70 -14.93 -18.10
C VAL A 81 -5.01 -14.22 -16.79
N VAL A 82 -5.66 -13.06 -16.88
CA VAL A 82 -6.12 -12.25 -15.76
C VAL A 82 -7.57 -11.87 -16.03
N ARG A 83 -8.43 -12.07 -15.02
CA ARG A 83 -9.79 -11.56 -14.99
C ARG A 83 -10.07 -10.82 -13.69
N GLY A 84 -10.89 -9.79 -13.80
CA GLY A 84 -11.49 -9.15 -12.64
C GLY A 84 -12.94 -9.60 -12.51
N GLU A 85 -13.39 -9.76 -11.27
CA GLU A 85 -14.79 -10.02 -10.95
C GLU A 85 -15.31 -8.89 -10.05
N SER A 86 -16.50 -8.38 -10.36
CA SER A 86 -17.13 -7.27 -9.65
C SER A 86 -18.63 -7.50 -9.53
N PRO A 87 -19.23 -7.29 -8.35
CA PRO A 87 -20.67 -7.35 -8.19
C PRO A 87 -21.39 -6.17 -8.87
N GLU A 88 -20.72 -5.02 -9.04
CA GLU A 88 -21.38 -3.73 -9.36
C GLU A 88 -20.87 -3.06 -10.65
N GLY A 89 -20.00 -3.70 -11.43
CA GLY A 89 -19.58 -3.24 -12.76
C GLY A 89 -18.65 -2.03 -12.80
N VAL A 90 -18.32 -1.40 -11.66
CA VAL A 90 -17.34 -0.30 -11.56
C VAL A 90 -16.07 -0.78 -10.85
N GLY A 91 -15.02 -1.04 -11.63
CA GLY A 91 -13.79 -1.68 -11.13
C GLY A 91 -14.05 -3.11 -10.65
N TYR A 92 -13.03 -3.74 -10.06
CA TYR A 92 -13.08 -5.14 -9.62
C TYR A 92 -12.66 -5.25 -8.16
N ALA A 93 -13.52 -5.87 -7.36
CA ALA A 93 -13.24 -6.23 -5.97
C ALA A 93 -12.42 -7.54 -5.89
N THR A 94 -12.45 -8.33 -6.95
CA THR A 94 -11.74 -9.61 -7.05
C THR A 94 -10.87 -9.63 -8.30
N LEU A 95 -9.64 -10.13 -8.18
CA LEU A 95 -8.71 -10.41 -9.27
C LEU A 95 -8.35 -11.89 -9.25
N ILE A 96 -8.48 -12.55 -10.39
CA ILE A 96 -8.14 -13.96 -10.56
C ILE A 96 -7.16 -14.10 -11.73
N PHE A 97 -6.08 -14.84 -11.50
CA PHE A 97 -5.09 -15.13 -12.53
C PHE A 97 -4.37 -16.46 -12.24
N TYR A 98 -3.62 -16.94 -13.22
CA TYR A 98 -2.91 -18.21 -13.13
C TYR A 98 -1.41 -17.97 -13.10
N SER A 99 -0.71 -18.42 -12.06
CA SER A 99 0.74 -18.26 -11.92
C SER A 99 1.34 -19.45 -11.19
N ASP A 100 2.59 -19.79 -11.51
CA ASP A 100 3.37 -20.78 -10.77
C ASP A 100 3.96 -20.16 -9.51
N ILE A 101 3.30 -20.39 -8.37
CA ILE A 101 3.78 -19.93 -7.06
C ILE A 101 4.51 -21.03 -6.30
N THR A 102 4.38 -22.30 -6.71
CA THR A 102 5.03 -23.44 -6.04
C THR A 102 6.39 -23.79 -6.65
N GLY A 103 6.67 -23.32 -7.86
CA GLY A 103 7.88 -23.61 -8.61
C GLY A 103 7.89 -25.02 -9.22
N ASP A 104 6.74 -25.67 -9.35
CA ASP A 104 6.61 -27.01 -9.94
C ASP A 104 6.49 -26.98 -11.47
N GLY A 105 6.56 -25.79 -12.08
CA GLY A 105 6.40 -25.59 -13.51
C GLY A 105 4.95 -25.55 -13.94
N LYS A 106 3.96 -25.67 -13.03
CA LYS A 106 2.53 -25.71 -13.35
C LYS A 106 1.78 -24.57 -12.64
N PRO A 107 0.79 -23.95 -13.29
CA PRO A 107 0.17 -22.76 -12.73
C PRO A 107 -0.88 -23.11 -11.66
N GLU A 108 -0.91 -22.35 -10.57
CA GLU A 108 -2.04 -22.31 -9.64
C GLU A 108 -3.04 -21.21 -10.03
N ASN A 109 -4.31 -21.41 -9.70
CA ASN A 109 -5.34 -20.38 -9.84
C ASN A 109 -5.37 -19.55 -8.56
N ILE A 110 -4.91 -18.30 -8.66
CA ILE A 110 -4.75 -17.35 -7.54
C ILE A 110 -5.90 -16.35 -7.58
N LYS A 111 -6.49 -16.11 -6.42
CA LYS A 111 -7.57 -15.14 -6.21
C LYS A 111 -7.18 -14.12 -5.14
N TYR A 112 -7.24 -12.85 -5.49
CA TYR A 112 -7.23 -11.73 -4.55
C TYR A 112 -8.65 -11.17 -4.47
N ALA A 113 -9.25 -11.13 -3.29
CA ALA A 113 -10.60 -10.61 -3.10
C ALA A 113 -10.69 -9.67 -1.91
N LEU A 114 -11.45 -8.59 -2.07
CA LEU A 114 -11.80 -7.68 -0.98
C LEU A 114 -12.94 -8.30 -0.16
N GLU A 115 -12.65 -8.66 1.08
CA GLU A 115 -13.58 -9.29 2.02
C GLU A 115 -13.49 -8.58 3.38
N ASN A 116 -14.61 -8.04 3.86
CA ASN A 116 -14.69 -7.34 5.15
C ASN A 116 -13.59 -6.27 5.33
N ASN A 117 -13.37 -5.42 4.32
CA ASN A 117 -12.32 -4.38 4.29
C ASN A 117 -10.88 -4.93 4.34
N ASN A 118 -10.67 -6.21 4.05
CA ASN A 118 -9.36 -6.82 3.95
C ASN A 118 -9.17 -7.39 2.55
N LEU A 119 -7.98 -7.24 1.98
CA LEU A 119 -7.61 -7.98 0.79
C LEU A 119 -7.13 -9.36 1.20
N VAL A 120 -7.83 -10.39 0.75
CA VAL A 120 -7.53 -11.79 1.03
C VAL A 120 -6.97 -12.42 -0.23
N LYS A 121 -5.78 -13.02 -0.10
CA LYS A 121 -5.20 -13.88 -1.12
C LYS A 121 -5.58 -15.32 -0.81
N SER A 122 -5.97 -16.06 -1.83
CA SER A 122 -6.18 -17.50 -1.78
C SER A 122 -5.73 -18.14 -3.08
N TYR A 123 -5.49 -19.44 -3.07
CA TYR A 123 -5.19 -20.17 -4.30
C TYR A 123 -5.74 -21.59 -4.26
N ARG A 124 -5.92 -22.15 -5.46
CA ARG A 124 -6.27 -23.56 -5.64
C ARG A 124 -5.34 -24.20 -6.64
N VAL A 125 -5.01 -25.45 -6.36
CA VAL A 125 -4.21 -26.29 -7.24
C VAL A 125 -5.10 -26.93 -8.31
N ARG A 126 -4.49 -27.30 -9.43
CA ARG A 126 -5.16 -28.02 -10.51
C ARG A 126 -5.73 -29.36 -10.03
N ASN A 127 -6.75 -29.85 -10.72
CA ASN A 127 -7.28 -31.20 -10.52
C ASN A 127 -6.31 -32.23 -11.09
N SER A 128 -5.57 -32.94 -10.23
CA SER A 128 -4.83 -34.13 -10.68
C SER A 128 -5.77 -35.34 -10.70
N LYS A 129 -6.61 -35.47 -11.73
CA LYS A 129 -7.39 -36.70 -11.95
C LYS A 129 -6.56 -37.72 -12.76
N GLY A 130 -5.45 -38.18 -12.19
CA GLY A 130 -4.56 -39.15 -12.83
C GLY A 130 -3.45 -38.52 -13.68
N THR A 131 -2.58 -39.38 -14.24
CA THR A 131 -1.36 -39.02 -14.99
C THR A 131 -1.61 -38.36 -16.35
N GLU A 132 -2.86 -38.23 -16.80
CA GLU A 132 -3.23 -37.68 -18.12
C GLU A 132 -3.54 -36.17 -18.11
N PHE A 133 -3.58 -35.49 -16.94
CA PHE A 133 -3.94 -34.06 -16.82
C PHE A 133 -2.77 -33.15 -16.39
N ASP A 134 -1.55 -33.52 -16.80
CA ASP A 134 -0.34 -32.74 -16.55
C ASP A 134 0.07 -31.86 -17.73
N GLU A 135 -0.76 -31.81 -18.78
CA GLU A 135 -0.60 -30.97 -19.96
C GLU A 135 -1.76 -29.97 -20.07
N TYR A 136 -1.50 -28.80 -20.65
CA TYR A 136 -2.50 -27.78 -20.92
C TYR A 136 -3.60 -28.29 -21.87
N PRO A 137 -4.88 -27.93 -21.68
CA PRO A 137 -5.41 -26.98 -20.69
C PRO A 137 -5.64 -27.60 -19.31
N TYR A 138 -5.35 -26.82 -18.26
CA TYR A 138 -5.54 -27.25 -16.88
C TYR A 138 -6.96 -27.02 -16.40
N GLU A 139 -7.47 -27.94 -15.56
CA GLU A 139 -8.76 -27.77 -14.88
C GLU A 139 -8.58 -27.49 -13.38
N TYR A 140 -9.40 -26.58 -12.84
CA TYR A 140 -9.39 -26.24 -11.41
C TYR A 140 -10.79 -26.43 -10.83
N SER A 141 -10.94 -27.35 -9.87
CA SER A 141 -12.20 -27.52 -9.13
C SER A 141 -12.00 -27.43 -7.63
N GLY A 142 -13.10 -27.37 -6.89
CA GLY A 142 -13.09 -27.19 -5.44
C GLY A 142 -12.97 -25.75 -5.00
N ASN A 143 -12.94 -25.57 -3.68
CA ASN A 143 -12.86 -24.28 -3.03
C ASN A 143 -11.42 -23.75 -3.07
N TYR A 144 -11.30 -22.43 -3.02
CA TYR A 144 -10.01 -21.80 -2.75
C TYR A 144 -9.52 -22.21 -1.35
N GLY A 145 -8.23 -22.52 -1.25
CA GLY A 145 -7.57 -22.82 0.00
C GLY A 145 -6.53 -21.76 0.37
N ASN A 146 -5.88 -21.95 1.51
CA ASN A 146 -4.75 -21.13 1.96
C ASN A 146 -5.07 -19.62 2.01
N GLU A 147 -6.26 -19.28 2.50
CA GLU A 147 -6.67 -17.90 2.67
C GLU A 147 -5.72 -17.16 3.62
N ARG A 148 -5.19 -16.04 3.13
CA ARG A 148 -4.32 -15.17 3.90
C ARG A 148 -4.67 -13.73 3.62
N THR A 149 -4.92 -12.97 4.67
CA THR A 149 -5.02 -11.51 4.59
C THR A 149 -3.66 -10.93 4.19
N VAL A 150 -3.63 -10.19 3.08
CA VAL A 150 -2.42 -9.53 2.56
C VAL A 150 -2.42 -8.03 2.82
N LEU A 151 -3.58 -7.40 2.95
CA LEU A 151 -3.75 -6.01 3.35
C LEU A 151 -5.01 -5.85 4.20
N ARG A 152 -4.99 -4.90 5.14
CA ARG A 152 -6.10 -4.59 6.04
C ARG A 152 -6.61 -3.16 5.85
N ASN A 153 -7.79 -2.90 6.41
CA ASN A 153 -8.39 -1.56 6.51
C ASN A 153 -8.59 -0.85 5.17
N ILE A 154 -8.89 -1.60 4.12
CA ILE A 154 -9.20 -1.07 2.80
C ILE A 154 -10.59 -0.45 2.83
N THR A 155 -10.71 0.77 2.35
CA THR A 155 -11.95 1.56 2.39
C THR A 155 -12.63 1.70 1.04
N ASN A 156 -11.89 1.55 -0.06
CA ASN A 156 -12.47 1.55 -1.39
C ASN A 156 -13.07 0.18 -1.74
N GLY A 157 -14.26 0.18 -2.36
CA GLY A 157 -14.96 -1.04 -2.77
C GLY A 157 -14.38 -1.75 -4.00
N SER A 158 -13.51 -1.08 -4.77
CA SER A 158 -12.86 -1.65 -5.96
C SER A 158 -11.37 -1.37 -5.96
N ILE A 159 -10.57 -2.44 -5.98
CA ILE A 159 -9.11 -2.38 -5.90
C ILE A 159 -8.47 -2.39 -7.28
N PHE A 160 -9.03 -3.16 -8.22
CA PHE A 160 -8.46 -3.32 -9.54
C PHE A 160 -9.32 -2.60 -10.58
N ARG A 161 -8.70 -1.91 -11.54
CA ARG A 161 -9.40 -1.12 -12.57
C ARG A 161 -8.78 -1.35 -13.94
N ASN A 162 -9.54 -1.04 -14.99
CA ASN A 162 -9.05 -0.96 -16.38
C ASN A 162 -8.27 -2.21 -16.84
N ILE A 163 -8.84 -3.41 -16.62
CA ILE A 163 -8.22 -4.66 -17.09
C ILE A 163 -8.36 -4.78 -18.60
N GLU A 164 -7.30 -4.47 -19.33
CA GLU A 164 -7.29 -4.38 -20.79
C GLU A 164 -6.25 -5.30 -21.42
N ARG A 165 -6.44 -5.64 -22.71
CA ARG A 165 -5.39 -6.30 -23.50
C ARG A 165 -4.35 -5.26 -23.89
N VAL A 166 -3.08 -5.60 -23.72
CA VAL A 166 -1.96 -4.67 -24.03
C VAL A 166 -1.85 -4.44 -25.53
N ASN A 167 -2.05 -5.49 -26.34
CA ASN A 167 -2.14 -5.38 -27.78
C ASN A 167 -3.61 -5.53 -28.21
N GLN A 168 -4.12 -4.54 -28.93
CA GLN A 168 -5.48 -4.53 -29.47
C GLN A 168 -5.53 -5.02 -30.92
N ASP A 169 -4.41 -5.44 -31.52
CA ASP A 169 -4.40 -6.01 -32.87
C ASP A 169 -5.26 -7.29 -32.90
N PRO A 170 -6.42 -7.26 -33.59
CA PRO A 170 -7.32 -8.41 -33.63
C PRO A 170 -6.72 -9.61 -34.38
N ASN A 171 -5.62 -9.43 -35.12
CA ASN A 171 -4.96 -10.50 -35.86
C ASN A 171 -3.86 -11.21 -35.07
N ASN A 172 -3.50 -10.71 -33.88
CA ASN A 172 -2.45 -11.29 -33.05
C ASN A 172 -3.03 -11.99 -31.82
N ASP A 173 -3.59 -13.18 -32.02
CA ASP A 173 -4.23 -13.97 -30.96
C ASP A 173 -3.22 -14.60 -29.98
N THR A 174 -1.92 -14.52 -30.28
CA THR A 174 -0.86 -15.08 -29.43
C THR A 174 -0.46 -14.16 -28.27
N ASP A 175 -0.84 -12.88 -28.31
CA ASP A 175 -0.50 -11.95 -27.23
C ASP A 175 -1.57 -11.94 -26.12
N HIS A 176 -1.31 -12.74 -25.09
CA HIS A 176 -2.19 -12.83 -23.93
C HIS A 176 -1.89 -11.78 -22.83
N ARG A 177 -1.06 -10.77 -23.13
CA ARG A 177 -0.69 -9.77 -22.12
C ARG A 177 -1.86 -8.89 -21.73
N LYS A 178 -2.01 -8.69 -20.42
CA LYS A 178 -3.03 -7.87 -19.79
C LYS A 178 -2.37 -6.78 -18.96
N SER A 179 -2.99 -5.62 -18.93
CA SER A 179 -2.61 -4.53 -18.05
C SER A 179 -3.80 -4.05 -17.25
N PHE A 180 -3.54 -3.52 -16.05
CA PHE A 180 -4.57 -3.03 -15.15
C PHE A 180 -3.98 -2.10 -14.09
N GLU A 181 -4.86 -1.30 -13.51
CA GLU A 181 -4.55 -0.38 -12.42
C GLU A 181 -4.90 -1.01 -11.07
N VAL A 182 -4.08 -0.71 -10.07
CA VAL A 182 -4.28 -1.06 -8.67
C VAL A 182 -4.50 0.24 -7.91
N HIS A 183 -5.68 0.41 -7.33
CA HIS A 183 -6.10 1.57 -6.55
C HIS A 183 -6.44 1.11 -5.13
N ILE A 184 -5.74 1.61 -4.12
CA ILE A 184 -5.93 1.19 -2.72
C ILE A 184 -6.06 2.41 -1.84
N GLU A 185 -7.12 2.44 -1.03
CA GLU A 185 -7.37 3.45 -0.01
C GLU A 185 -7.39 2.78 1.35
N ILE A 186 -6.37 3.03 2.18
CA ILE A 186 -6.23 2.40 3.50
C ILE A 186 -6.40 3.44 4.60
N GLU A 187 -7.19 3.10 5.61
CA GLU A 187 -7.30 3.87 6.85
C GLU A 187 -6.16 3.55 7.83
N GLY A 188 -5.65 4.60 8.48
CA GLY A 188 -4.67 4.50 9.56
C GLY A 188 -5.15 3.61 10.70
N VAL A 189 -4.21 2.83 11.26
CA VAL A 189 -4.51 1.89 12.36
C VAL A 189 -4.78 2.62 13.67
N GLN A 190 -4.03 3.69 13.94
CA GLN A 190 -4.14 4.46 15.18
C GLN A 190 -5.10 5.66 15.02
N ASP A 191 -5.01 6.39 13.91
CA ASP A 191 -5.94 7.46 13.56
C ASP A 191 -6.67 7.17 12.24
N LYS A 192 -7.97 6.87 12.32
CA LYS A 192 -8.82 6.62 11.14
C LYS A 192 -9.04 7.85 10.27
N SER A 193 -8.70 9.05 10.76
CA SER A 193 -8.73 10.26 9.94
C SER A 193 -7.56 10.32 8.96
N GLN A 194 -6.47 9.61 9.25
CA GLN A 194 -5.36 9.45 8.31
C GLN A 194 -5.74 8.41 7.26
N LYS A 195 -5.59 8.77 5.98
CA LYS A 195 -5.82 7.89 4.84
C LYS A 195 -4.58 7.88 3.96
N MET A 196 -4.20 6.69 3.50
CA MET A 196 -3.18 6.51 2.49
C MET A 196 -3.83 6.09 1.17
N TYR A 197 -3.42 6.75 0.10
CA TYR A 197 -3.81 6.42 -1.25
C TYR A 197 -2.60 5.80 -1.96
N PHE A 198 -2.81 4.65 -2.59
CA PHE A 198 -1.81 4.00 -3.41
C PHE A 198 -2.39 3.71 -4.79
N GLU A 199 -1.70 4.18 -5.81
CA GLU A 199 -2.02 3.90 -7.21
C GLU A 199 -0.80 3.24 -7.87
N GLY A 200 -1.03 2.16 -8.60
CA GLY A 200 0.00 1.42 -9.32
C GLY A 200 -0.53 0.83 -10.61
N TYR A 201 0.37 0.56 -11.55
CA TYR A 201 0.04 -0.05 -12.83
C TYR A 201 0.79 -1.34 -13.01
N LEU A 202 0.06 -2.42 -13.31
CA LEU A 202 0.61 -3.76 -13.47
C LEU A 202 0.35 -4.29 -14.87
N MET A 203 1.27 -5.13 -15.33
CA MET A 203 1.20 -5.76 -16.65
C MET A 203 1.77 -7.17 -16.61
N THR A 204 1.07 -8.12 -17.24
CA THR A 204 1.55 -9.50 -17.38
C THR A 204 2.64 -9.57 -18.46
N ARG A 205 3.62 -10.48 -18.29
CA ARG A 205 4.70 -10.65 -19.28
C ARG A 205 4.44 -11.75 -20.30
N SER A 206 3.66 -12.78 -19.95
CA SER A 206 3.58 -13.98 -20.79
C SER A 206 2.93 -13.69 -22.14
N ARG A 207 3.63 -14.09 -23.19
CA ARG A 207 3.14 -14.22 -24.58
C ARG A 207 2.82 -15.67 -24.94
N VAL A 208 2.98 -16.59 -23.99
CA VAL A 208 3.00 -18.03 -24.24
C VAL A 208 1.97 -18.70 -23.33
N GLU A 209 1.32 -19.72 -23.85
CA GLU A 209 0.46 -20.63 -23.08
C GLU A 209 1.30 -21.37 -22.03
N ALA A 210 0.66 -21.91 -20.99
CA ALA A 210 1.39 -22.69 -20.00
C ALA A 210 1.78 -24.04 -20.62
N ASP A 211 3.04 -24.18 -21.04
CA ASP A 211 3.64 -25.47 -21.40
C ASP A 211 3.53 -26.50 -20.26
#